data_AF-A0A4Y6RH88-F1
#
_entry.id   AF-A0A4Y6RH88-F1
#
_cell.length_a   1.000
_cell.length_b   1.000
_cell.length_c   1.000
_cell.angle_alpha   90.00
_cell.angle_beta   90.00
_cell.angle_gamma   90.00
#
_symmetry.space_group_name_H-M   'P 1'
#
loop_
_entity.id
_entity.type
_entity.pdbx_description
1 polymer ?
#
loop_
_entity_poly.entity_id
_entity_poly.type
_entity_poly.pdbx_seq_one_letter_code
_entity_poly.pdbx_strand_id
1 'polypeptide(L)'
;MCFLKVGILFAASILRKLIAGLRIVKIVAIYLGTEGLGQLGQFMSLMSMITILAGGGINTGIIKYVAEFNKEEVQLNGYLRAASMITLVFYLMLFLGLLVGASEISRWLFNTDNYATVVRVLVAAQFTIALTNLLMGILNGHQRVKAFAIINSTSVLVGATGVVVGWALYGMRGAMYGLIWMPSCTLFLLLPWYRFGLKFS
;
A
#
# COMPACT_ATOMS: atom_id res chain seq x y z
N MET A 1 9.13 14.25 -27.75
CA MET A 1 8.89 15.26 -26.67
C MET A 1 7.93 14.82 -25.55
N CYS A 2 7.30 13.63 -25.60
CA CYS A 2 6.33 13.20 -24.57
C CYS A 2 6.98 12.66 -23.27
N PHE A 3 8.08 11.92 -23.37
CA PHE A 3 8.72 11.27 -22.21
C PHE A 3 9.33 12.25 -21.20
N LEU A 4 9.99 13.32 -21.65
CA LEU A 4 10.61 14.30 -20.74
C LEU A 4 9.57 15.03 -19.89
N LYS A 5 8.45 15.44 -20.51
CA LYS A 5 7.35 16.14 -19.85
C LYS A 5 6.64 15.24 -18.83
N VAL A 6 6.45 13.97 -19.17
CA VAL A 6 5.90 12.95 -18.26
C VAL A 6 6.86 12.69 -17.11
N GLY A 7 8.16 12.52 -17.38
CA GLY A 7 9.20 12.36 -16.36
C GLY A 7 9.26 13.53 -15.38
N ILE A 8 9.16 14.77 -15.86
CA ILE A 8 9.13 15.98 -15.01
C ILE A 8 7.87 16.00 -14.12
N LEU A 9 6.69 15.65 -14.67
CA LEU A 9 5.46 15.54 -13.87
C LEU A 9 5.55 14.44 -12.81
N PHE A 10 6.20 13.33 -13.14
CA PHE A 10 6.49 12.24 -12.21
C PHE A 10 7.42 12.69 -11.08
N ALA A 11 8.54 13.30 -11.44
CA ALA A 11 9.50 13.84 -10.48
C ALA A 11 8.84 14.86 -9.56
N ALA A 12 8.05 15.80 -10.09
CA ALA A 12 7.30 16.77 -9.30
C ALA A 12 6.27 16.13 -8.36
N SER A 13 5.69 15.00 -8.76
CA SER A 13 4.75 14.23 -7.92
C SER A 13 5.46 13.51 -6.77
N ILE A 14 6.62 12.91 -7.06
CA ILE A 14 7.49 12.30 -6.04
C ILE A 14 7.99 13.38 -5.06
N LEU A 15 8.37 14.55 -5.57
CA LEU A 15 8.85 15.66 -4.73
C LEU A 15 7.76 16.14 -3.75
N ARG A 16 6.52 16.30 -4.23
CA ARG A 16 5.37 16.62 -3.38
C ARG A 16 5.12 15.55 -2.32
N LYS A 17 5.24 14.27 -2.69
CA LYS A 17 5.10 13.13 -1.78
C LYS A 17 6.18 13.14 -0.70
N LEU A 18 7.42 13.43 -1.07
CA LEU A 18 8.54 13.54 -0.12
C LEU A 18 8.34 14.70 0.86
N ILE A 19 7.92 15.88 0.37
CA ILE A 19 7.63 17.03 1.24
C ILE A 19 6.50 16.71 2.23
N ALA A 20 5.43 16.06 1.76
CA ALA A 20 4.33 15.63 2.62
C ALA A 20 4.80 14.62 3.67
N GLY A 21 5.57 13.61 3.27
CA GLY A 21 6.15 12.62 4.19
C GLY A 21 7.05 13.26 5.24
N LEU A 22 7.92 14.19 4.83
CA LEU A 22 8.82 14.91 5.73
C LEU A 22 8.05 15.74 6.77
N ARG A 23 6.94 16.38 6.36
CA ARG A 23 6.07 17.13 7.27
C ARG A 23 5.45 16.21 8.34
N ILE A 24 4.96 15.03 7.95
CA ILE A 24 4.39 14.07 8.88
C ILE A 24 5.45 13.61 9.88
N VAL A 25 6.62 13.20 9.38
CA VAL A 25 7.75 12.77 10.23
C VAL A 25 8.13 13.87 11.21
N LYS A 26 8.17 15.13 10.77
CA LYS A 26 8.50 16.27 11.64
C LYS A 26 7.43 16.52 12.71
N ILE A 27 6.14 16.44 12.36
CA ILE A 27 5.04 16.58 13.33
C ILE A 27 5.14 15.45 14.36
N VAL A 28 5.26 14.21 13.92
CA VAL A 28 5.39 13.04 14.78
C VAL A 28 6.64 13.14 15.67
N ALA A 29 7.77 13.63 15.15
CA ALA A 29 9.01 13.84 15.93
C ALA A 29 8.81 14.80 17.10
N ILE A 30 8.12 15.92 16.84
CA ILE A 30 7.92 16.97 17.84
C ILE A 30 6.95 16.50 18.91
N TYR A 31 5.91 15.74 18.54
CA TYR A 31 4.84 15.39 19.46
C TYR A 31 4.94 14.01 20.13
N LEU A 32 5.49 12.99 19.45
CA LEU A 32 5.73 11.66 20.07
C LEU A 32 7.18 11.45 20.49
N GLY A 33 8.07 12.41 20.18
CA GLY A 33 9.50 12.25 20.42
C GLY A 33 10.17 11.23 19.48
N THR A 34 11.45 10.98 19.76
CA THR A 34 12.28 10.02 19.02
C THR A 34 11.82 8.58 19.17
N GLU A 35 11.26 8.22 20.34
CA GLU A 35 10.77 6.86 20.60
C GLU A 35 9.55 6.50 19.75
N GLY A 36 8.56 7.40 19.63
CA GLY A 36 7.38 7.17 18.80
C GLY A 36 7.68 7.13 17.31
N LEU A 37 8.69 7.90 16.85
CA LEU A 37 9.18 7.79 15.48
C LEU A 37 9.84 6.44 15.20
N GLY A 38 10.66 5.94 16.13
CA GLY A 38 11.32 4.64 16.01
C GLY A 38 10.31 3.50 15.90
N GLN A 39 9.30 3.51 16.77
CA GLN A 39 8.24 2.51 16.77
C GLN A 39 7.35 2.59 15.51
N LEU A 40 7.01 3.79 15.01
CA LEU A 40 6.32 3.91 13.71
C LEU A 40 7.17 3.40 12.55
N GLY A 41 8.48 3.66 12.56
CA GLY A 41 9.41 3.12 11.57
C GLY A 41 9.46 1.60 11.58
N GLN A 42 9.53 0.97 12.75
CA GLN A 42 9.46 -0.48 12.90
C GLN A 42 8.14 -1.04 12.37
N PHE A 43 7.01 -0.38 12.64
CA PHE A 43 5.71 -0.76 12.13
C PHE A 43 5.65 -0.71 10.59
N MET A 44 6.21 0.34 9.98
CA MET A 44 6.29 0.44 8.51
C MET A 44 7.19 -0.65 7.91
N SER A 45 8.29 -0.99 8.57
CA SER A 45 9.16 -2.11 8.16
C SER A 45 8.42 -3.44 8.23
N LEU A 46 7.68 -3.70 9.32
CA LEU A 46 6.85 -4.90 9.47
C LEU A 46 5.79 -4.99 8.37
N MET A 47 5.04 -3.91 8.12
CA MET A 47 4.08 -3.81 7.01
C MET A 47 4.73 -4.17 5.66
N SER A 48 5.92 -3.64 5.39
CA SER A 48 6.67 -3.91 4.17
C SER A 48 7.07 -5.39 4.06
N MET A 49 7.64 -5.97 5.13
CA MET A 49 8.02 -7.38 5.16
C MET A 49 6.84 -8.31 4.90
N ILE A 50 5.72 -8.08 5.59
CA ILE A 50 4.49 -8.88 5.40
C ILE A 50 3.99 -8.74 3.96
N THR A 51 4.03 -7.53 3.39
CA THR A 51 3.62 -7.29 2.00
C THR A 51 4.51 -8.02 0.99
N ILE A 52 5.84 -8.01 1.20
CA ILE A 52 6.79 -8.70 0.33
C ILE A 52 6.59 -10.22 0.42
N LEU A 53 6.47 -10.76 1.63
CA LEU A 53 6.19 -12.18 1.87
C LEU A 53 4.85 -12.63 1.29
N ALA A 54 3.83 -11.76 1.31
CA ALA A 54 2.49 -12.07 0.80
C ALA A 54 2.40 -12.12 -0.72
N GLY A 55 3.23 -11.36 -1.44
CA GLY A 55 3.08 -11.29 -2.90
C GLY A 55 3.97 -10.27 -3.60
N GLY A 56 5.10 -9.88 -3.00
CA GLY A 56 6.04 -8.94 -3.63
C GLY A 56 6.50 -9.41 -5.02
N GLY A 57 6.81 -10.70 -5.16
CA GLY A 57 7.17 -11.30 -6.45
C GLY A 57 6.00 -11.41 -7.44
N ILE A 58 4.78 -11.59 -6.94
CA ILE A 58 3.57 -11.70 -7.76
C ILE A 58 3.28 -10.35 -8.44
N ASN A 59 3.43 -9.23 -7.73
CA ASN A 59 3.20 -7.90 -8.27
C ASN A 59 4.11 -7.61 -9.49
N THR A 60 5.40 -7.92 -9.36
CA THR A 60 6.37 -7.79 -10.46
C THR A 60 6.01 -8.69 -11.65
N GLY A 61 5.58 -9.93 -11.38
CA GLY A 61 5.09 -10.85 -12.41
C GLY A 61 3.89 -10.28 -13.16
N ILE A 62 2.88 -9.78 -12.45
CA ILE A 62 1.68 -9.16 -13.05
C ILE A 62 2.06 -7.99 -13.96
N ILE A 63 2.94 -7.09 -13.51
CA ILE A 63 3.38 -5.95 -14.33
C ILE A 63 3.98 -6.43 -15.65
N LYS A 64 4.83 -7.47 -15.61
CA LYS A 64 5.45 -8.05 -16.80
C LYS A 64 4.41 -8.70 -17.73
N TYR A 65 3.57 -9.58 -17.20
CA TYR A 65 2.55 -10.29 -17.99
C TYR A 65 1.55 -9.33 -18.62
N VAL A 66 1.10 -8.30 -17.89
CA VAL A 66 0.17 -7.30 -18.43
C VAL A 66 0.84 -6.46 -19.52
N ALA A 67 2.12 -6.14 -19.40
CA ALA A 67 2.86 -5.42 -20.44
C ALA A 67 3.07 -6.28 -21.70
N GLU A 68 3.28 -7.59 -21.55
CA GLU A 68 3.58 -8.53 -22.63
C GLU A 68 2.30 -8.97 -23.38
N PHE A 69 1.19 -9.21 -22.68
CA PHE A 69 -0.07 -9.72 -23.23
C PHE A 69 -1.16 -8.66 -23.42
N ASN A 70 -0.80 -7.38 -23.49
CA ASN A 70 -1.75 -6.26 -23.62
C ASN A 70 -2.67 -6.34 -24.87
N LYS A 71 -2.33 -7.18 -25.87
CA LYS A 71 -3.10 -7.34 -27.12
C LYS A 71 -4.04 -8.56 -27.15
N GLU A 72 -3.93 -9.49 -26.20
CA GLU A 72 -4.74 -10.71 -26.15
C GLU A 72 -5.54 -10.79 -24.84
N GLU A 73 -6.72 -10.15 -24.82
CA GLU A 73 -7.57 -10.00 -23.63
C GLU A 73 -7.96 -11.35 -22.98
N VAL A 74 -8.10 -12.41 -23.77
CA VAL A 74 -8.52 -13.74 -23.27
C VAL A 74 -7.41 -14.38 -22.44
N GLN A 75 -6.16 -14.31 -22.89
CA GLN A 75 -5.02 -14.86 -22.15
C GLN A 75 -4.73 -14.00 -20.91
N LEU A 76 -4.82 -12.67 -21.05
CA LEU A 76 -4.62 -11.73 -19.94
C LEU A 76 -5.57 -12.01 -18.77
N ASN A 77 -6.86 -12.22 -19.03
CA ASN A 77 -7.84 -12.53 -17.98
C ASN A 77 -7.56 -13.88 -17.28
N GLY A 78 -7.03 -14.87 -18.01
CA GLY A 78 -6.60 -16.15 -17.43
C GLY A 78 -5.43 -15.97 -16.44
N TYR A 79 -4.41 -15.21 -16.83
CA TYR A 79 -3.26 -14.91 -15.97
C TYR A 79 -3.62 -14.06 -14.75
N LEU A 80 -4.50 -13.06 -14.92
CA LEU A 80 -4.98 -12.24 -13.80
C LEU A 80 -5.77 -13.06 -12.79
N ARG A 81 -6.60 -14.00 -13.26
CA ARG A 81 -7.30 -14.95 -12.38
C ARG A 81 -6.31 -15.82 -11.62
N ALA A 82 -5.33 -16.43 -12.30
CA ALA A 82 -4.31 -17.23 -11.65
C ALA A 82 -3.51 -16.44 -10.61
N ALA A 83 -3.05 -15.23 -10.96
CA ALA A 83 -2.29 -14.36 -10.05
C ALA A 83 -3.13 -13.93 -8.84
N SER A 84 -4.41 -13.61 -9.04
CA SER A 84 -5.32 -13.29 -7.93
C SER A 84 -5.54 -14.48 -6.99
N MET A 85 -5.65 -15.70 -7.53
CA MET A 85 -5.85 -16.91 -6.75
C MET A 85 -4.60 -17.26 -5.94
N ILE A 86 -3.41 -17.16 -6.54
CA ILE A 86 -2.13 -17.34 -5.83
C ILE A 86 -1.98 -16.31 -4.70
N THR A 87 -2.29 -15.04 -4.99
CA THR A 87 -2.25 -13.97 -3.98
C THR A 87 -3.20 -14.24 -2.82
N LEU A 88 -4.39 -14.77 -3.11
CA LEU A 88 -5.40 -15.10 -2.11
C LEU A 88 -4.95 -16.27 -1.22
N VAL A 89 -4.34 -17.31 -1.78
CA VAL A 89 -3.80 -18.45 -1.02
C VAL A 89 -2.65 -18.01 -0.11
N PHE A 90 -1.70 -17.23 -0.63
CA PHE A 90 -0.61 -16.68 0.18
C PHE A 90 -1.12 -15.77 1.29
N TYR A 91 -2.12 -14.94 0.98
CA TYR A 91 -2.79 -14.11 1.98
C TYR A 91 -3.42 -14.98 3.09
N LEU A 92 -4.19 -16.01 2.75
CA LEU A 92 -4.82 -16.88 3.74
C LEU A 92 -3.79 -17.57 4.65
N MET A 93 -2.70 -18.05 4.06
CA MET A 93 -1.61 -18.69 4.80
C MET A 93 -0.94 -17.73 5.77
N LEU A 94 -0.62 -16.51 5.32
CA LEU A 94 -0.03 -15.48 6.18
C LEU A 94 -1.01 -14.95 7.22
N PHE A 95 -2.29 -14.81 6.87
CA PHE A 95 -3.33 -14.37 7.78
C PHE A 95 -3.43 -15.33 8.97
N LEU A 96 -3.52 -16.64 8.72
CA LEU A 96 -3.59 -17.65 9.76
C LEU A 96 -2.33 -17.65 10.64
N GLY A 97 -1.14 -17.58 10.04
CA GLY A 97 0.12 -17.57 10.79
C GLY A 97 0.30 -16.30 11.65
N LEU A 98 0.03 -15.13 11.09
CA LEU A 98 0.23 -13.84 11.77
C LEU A 98 -0.88 -13.55 12.80
N LEU A 99 -2.10 -14.08 12.63
CA LEU A 99 -3.19 -13.87 13.58
C LEU A 99 -2.90 -14.55 14.93
N VAL A 100 -2.33 -15.76 14.90
CA VAL A 100 -1.89 -16.49 16.10
C VAL A 100 -0.64 -15.85 16.72
N GLY A 101 0.29 -15.37 15.88
CA GLY A 101 1.54 -14.72 16.33
C GLY A 101 1.44 -13.22 16.66
N ALA A 102 0.25 -12.59 16.58
CA ALA A 102 0.12 -11.13 16.66
C ALA A 102 0.61 -10.54 18.00
N SER A 103 0.43 -11.27 19.11
CA SER A 103 0.94 -10.86 20.43
C SER A 103 2.46 -10.92 20.50
N GLU A 104 3.06 -12.00 20.00
CA GLU A 104 4.52 -12.17 19.96
C GLU A 104 5.19 -11.13 19.06
N ILE A 105 4.56 -10.79 17.93
CA ILE A 105 5.04 -9.71 17.05
C ILE A 105 4.97 -8.37 17.78
N SER A 106 3.90 -8.08 18.53
CA SER A 106 3.81 -6.84 19.31
C SER A 106 4.90 -6.74 20.36
N ARG A 107 5.17 -7.84 21.08
CA ARG A 107 6.25 -7.90 22.09
C ARG A 107 7.62 -7.77 21.46
N TRP A 108 7.88 -8.47 20.36
CA TRP A 108 9.18 -8.42 19.69
C TRP A 108 9.46 -7.03 19.08
N LEU A 109 8.44 -6.39 18.52
CA LEU A 109 8.60 -5.13 17.80
C LEU A 109 8.54 -3.91 18.74
N PHE A 110 7.61 -3.88 19.69
CA PHE A 110 7.36 -2.71 20.54
C PHE A 110 7.71 -2.92 22.01
N ASN A 111 8.23 -4.09 22.38
CA ASN A 111 8.50 -4.49 23.76
C ASN A 111 7.28 -4.37 24.70
N THR A 112 6.07 -4.35 24.12
CA THR A 112 4.79 -4.15 24.83
C THR A 112 3.65 -4.89 24.13
N ASP A 113 2.68 -5.40 24.88
CA ASP A 113 1.44 -6.00 24.34
C ASP A 113 0.41 -4.97 23.87
N ASN A 114 0.66 -3.68 24.15
CA ASN A 114 -0.28 -2.61 23.90
C ASN A 114 -0.61 -2.39 22.41
N TYR A 115 0.15 -2.99 21.48
CA TYR A 115 -0.06 -2.85 20.03
C TYR A 115 -0.57 -4.14 19.37
N ALA A 116 -0.85 -5.21 20.12
CA ALA A 116 -1.35 -6.47 19.57
C ALA A 116 -2.66 -6.28 18.77
N THR A 117 -3.55 -5.38 19.22
CA THR A 117 -4.77 -5.02 18.48
C THR A 117 -4.46 -4.38 17.13
N VAL A 118 -3.46 -3.51 17.06
CA VAL A 118 -3.04 -2.86 15.81
C VAL A 118 -2.47 -3.87 14.84
N VAL A 119 -1.66 -4.82 15.33
CA VAL A 119 -1.11 -5.92 14.52
C VAL A 119 -2.24 -6.80 13.96
N ARG A 120 -3.25 -7.14 14.76
CA ARG A 120 -4.43 -7.88 14.26
C ARG A 120 -5.17 -7.12 13.17
N VAL A 121 -5.36 -5.80 13.33
CA VAL A 121 -6.01 -4.96 12.31
C VAL A 121 -5.16 -4.87 11.04
N LEU A 122 -3.83 -4.81 11.16
CA LEU A 122 -2.91 -4.89 10.01
C LEU A 122 -3.10 -6.20 9.26
N VAL A 123 -3.12 -7.34 9.98
CA VAL A 123 -3.27 -8.67 9.38
C VAL A 123 -4.63 -8.80 8.68
N ALA A 124 -5.70 -8.25 9.27
CA ALA A 124 -7.02 -8.17 8.62
C ALA A 124 -7.00 -7.28 7.37
N ALA A 125 -6.34 -6.11 7.45
CA ALA A 125 -6.23 -5.17 6.34
C ALA A 125 -5.29 -5.63 5.22
N GLN A 126 -4.48 -6.66 5.46
CA GLN A 126 -3.54 -7.21 4.48
C GLN A 126 -4.24 -7.64 3.18
N PHE A 127 -5.50 -8.08 3.23
CA PHE A 127 -6.29 -8.37 2.04
C PHE A 127 -6.48 -7.13 1.16
N THR A 128 -6.86 -6.00 1.77
CA THR A 128 -7.02 -4.72 1.07
C THR A 128 -5.69 -4.24 0.50
N ILE A 129 -4.59 -4.43 1.22
CA ILE A 129 -3.24 -4.10 0.75
C ILE A 129 -2.88 -4.94 -0.48
N ALA A 130 -3.14 -6.25 -0.44
CA ALA A 130 -2.88 -7.16 -1.54
C ALA A 130 -3.69 -6.79 -2.80
N LEU A 131 -4.99 -6.51 -2.65
CA LEU A 131 -5.84 -6.05 -3.76
C LEU A 131 -5.38 -4.72 -4.35
N THR A 132 -5.01 -3.77 -3.49
CA THR A 132 -4.49 -2.46 -3.91
C THR A 132 -3.24 -2.62 -4.76
N ASN A 133 -2.32 -3.48 -4.30
CA ASN A 133 -1.07 -3.79 -4.97
C ASN A 133 -1.30 -4.47 -6.31
N LEU A 134 -2.24 -5.42 -6.38
CA LEU A 134 -2.61 -6.12 -7.61
C LEU A 134 -3.16 -5.14 -8.65
N LEU A 135 -4.12 -4.29 -8.28
CA LEU A 135 -4.71 -3.29 -9.18
C LEU A 135 -3.69 -2.23 -9.63
N MET A 136 -2.83 -1.78 -8.71
CA MET A 136 -1.69 -0.90 -9.03
C MET A 136 -0.75 -1.55 -10.04
N GLY A 137 -0.43 -2.84 -9.87
CA GLY A 137 0.41 -3.61 -10.77
C GLY A 137 -0.18 -3.73 -12.18
N ILE A 138 -1.48 -4.02 -12.28
CA ILE A 138 -2.20 -4.04 -13.58
C ILE A 138 -2.12 -2.67 -14.27
N LEU A 139 -2.43 -1.60 -13.53
CA LEU A 139 -2.41 -0.24 -14.07
C LEU A 139 -1.01 0.17 -14.54
N ASN A 140 0.02 -0.26 -13.80
CA ASN A 140 1.42 -0.05 -14.14
C ASN A 140 1.82 -0.83 -15.41
N GLY A 141 1.40 -2.11 -15.50
CA GLY A 141 1.66 -2.98 -16.66
C GLY A 141 1.04 -2.49 -17.97
N HIS A 142 -0.16 -1.87 -17.92
CA HIS A 142 -0.77 -1.22 -19.10
C HIS A 142 -0.04 0.08 -19.54
N GLN A 143 1.10 0.43 -18.91
CA GLN A 143 1.85 1.65 -19.16
C GLN A 143 1.03 2.94 -19.06
N ARG A 144 -0.07 2.93 -18.28
CA ARG A 144 -0.87 4.14 -18.00
C ARG A 144 -0.20 4.94 -16.88
N VAL A 145 1.03 5.35 -17.13
CA VAL A 145 1.93 5.99 -16.15
C VAL A 145 1.25 7.23 -15.55
N LYS A 146 0.58 8.05 -16.36
CA LYS A 146 -0.17 9.23 -15.86
C LYS A 146 -1.23 8.88 -14.81
N ALA A 147 -2.03 7.85 -15.07
CA ALA A 147 -3.08 7.39 -14.16
C ALA A 147 -2.49 6.87 -12.85
N PHE A 148 -1.45 6.03 -12.97
CA PHE A 148 -0.73 5.47 -11.83
C PHE A 148 -0.13 6.58 -10.95
N ALA A 149 0.52 7.59 -11.54
CA ALA A 149 1.06 8.73 -10.81
C ALA A 149 -0.02 9.51 -10.07
N ILE A 150 -1.12 9.84 -10.75
CA ILE A 150 -2.22 10.64 -10.18
C ILE A 150 -2.86 9.88 -9.01
N ILE A 151 -3.20 8.61 -9.20
CA ILE A 151 -3.81 7.77 -8.17
C ILE A 151 -2.85 7.61 -6.99
N ASN A 152 -1.60 7.22 -7.22
CA ASN A 152 -0.64 7.01 -6.12
C ASN A 152 -0.40 8.31 -5.35
N SER A 153 -0.22 9.43 -6.04
CA SER A 153 0.06 10.72 -5.41
C SER A 153 -1.14 11.24 -4.62
N THR A 154 -2.35 11.13 -5.18
CA THR A 154 -3.60 11.52 -4.48
C THR A 154 -3.82 10.63 -3.26
N SER A 155 -3.61 9.31 -3.40
CA SER A 155 -3.80 8.36 -2.32
C SER A 155 -2.82 8.58 -1.17
N VAL A 156 -1.58 8.97 -1.46
CA VAL A 156 -0.61 9.28 -0.41
C VAL A 156 -0.98 10.57 0.32
N LEU A 157 -1.47 11.59 -0.39
CA LEU A 157 -1.93 12.83 0.25
C LEU A 157 -3.14 12.58 1.15
N VAL A 158 -4.13 11.81 0.69
CA VAL A 158 -5.32 11.46 1.47
C VAL A 158 -4.98 10.46 2.59
N GLY A 159 -4.04 9.53 2.35
CA GLY A 159 -3.56 8.61 3.37
C GLY A 159 -2.79 9.34 4.48
N ALA A 160 -1.97 10.31 4.11
CA ALA A 160 -1.23 11.16 5.03
C ALA A 160 -2.14 11.93 5.98
N THR A 161 -3.27 12.48 5.49
CA THR A 161 -4.24 13.14 6.38
C THR A 161 -4.86 12.14 7.35
N GLY A 162 -5.12 10.90 6.93
CA GLY A 162 -5.56 9.83 7.82
C GLY A 162 -4.58 9.52 8.95
N VAL A 163 -3.27 9.53 8.67
CA VAL A 163 -2.22 9.37 9.70
C VAL A 163 -2.21 10.53 10.68
N VAL A 164 -2.32 11.78 10.19
CA VAL A 164 -2.32 12.97 11.05
C VAL A 164 -3.58 13.06 11.91
N VAL A 165 -4.75 12.79 11.34
CA VAL A 165 -6.03 12.79 12.06
C VAL A 165 -6.09 11.63 13.06
N GLY A 166 -5.67 10.43 12.63
CA GLY A 166 -5.57 9.27 13.53
C GLY A 166 -4.65 9.58 14.70
N TRP A 167 -3.50 10.19 14.43
CA TRP A 167 -2.60 10.65 15.47
C TRP A 167 -3.25 11.65 16.42
N ALA A 168 -3.93 12.68 15.91
CA ALA A 168 -4.57 13.71 16.73
C ALA A 168 -5.67 13.13 17.66
N LEU A 169 -6.35 12.06 17.27
CA LEU A 169 -7.45 11.45 18.03
C LEU A 169 -6.99 10.38 19.03
N TYR A 170 -6.04 9.53 18.64
CA TYR A 170 -5.66 8.32 19.41
C TYR A 170 -4.14 8.18 19.62
N GLY A 171 -3.39 9.26 19.40
CA GLY A 171 -1.93 9.28 19.54
C GLY A 171 -1.26 8.24 18.65
N MET A 172 -0.36 7.46 19.24
CA MET A 172 0.46 6.51 18.50
C MET A 172 -0.33 5.38 17.82
N ARG A 173 -1.30 4.80 18.53
CA ARG A 173 -2.18 3.75 17.96
C ARG A 173 -2.93 4.29 16.75
N GLY A 174 -3.42 5.52 16.84
CA GLY A 174 -4.12 6.20 15.75
C GLY A 174 -3.25 6.45 14.52
N ALA A 175 -1.97 6.81 14.70
CA ALA A 175 -1.02 6.94 13.61
C ALA A 175 -0.83 5.62 12.85
N MET A 176 -0.72 4.50 13.58
CA MET A 176 -0.60 3.16 12.98
C MET A 176 -1.88 2.75 12.23
N TYR A 177 -3.06 3.04 12.79
CA TYR A 177 -4.33 2.84 12.07
C TYR A 177 -4.40 3.67 10.79
N GLY A 178 -3.89 4.90 10.79
CA GLY A 178 -3.78 5.74 9.60
C GLY A 178 -2.87 5.13 8.51
N LEU A 179 -1.78 4.46 8.92
CA LEU A 179 -0.92 3.73 7.98
C LEU A 179 -1.62 2.52 7.35
N ILE A 180 -2.45 1.82 8.13
CA ILE A 180 -3.29 0.72 7.63
C ILE A 180 -4.43 1.24 6.73
N TRP A 181 -4.92 2.46 6.98
CA TRP A 181 -5.98 3.10 6.22
C TRP A 181 -5.54 3.55 4.83
N MET A 182 -4.29 3.98 4.68
CA MET A 182 -3.75 4.54 3.43
C MET A 182 -3.90 3.60 2.20
N PRO A 183 -3.59 2.30 2.27
CA PRO A 183 -3.89 1.33 1.20
C PRO A 183 -5.38 1.24 0.87
N SER A 184 -6.26 1.29 1.87
CA SER A 184 -7.71 1.24 1.70
C SER A 184 -8.22 2.45 0.90
N CYS A 185 -7.76 3.66 1.22
CA CYS A 185 -8.03 4.86 0.41
C CYS A 185 -7.60 4.70 -1.05
N THR A 186 -6.44 4.08 -1.25
CA THR A 186 -5.90 3.87 -2.59
C THR A 186 -6.82 2.94 -3.40
N LEU A 187 -7.31 1.87 -2.77
CA LEU A 187 -8.27 0.96 -3.39
C LEU A 187 -9.57 1.67 -3.79
N PHE A 188 -10.12 2.51 -2.92
CA PHE A 188 -11.32 3.29 -3.23
C PHE A 188 -11.13 4.26 -4.39
N LEU A 189 -9.96 4.89 -4.51
CA LEU A 189 -9.62 5.76 -5.65
C LEU A 189 -9.38 4.97 -6.94
N LEU A 190 -8.95 3.70 -6.84
CA LEU A 190 -8.74 2.80 -7.98
C LEU A 190 -10.04 2.26 -8.57
N LEU A 191 -11.06 1.98 -7.75
CA LEU A 191 -12.31 1.34 -8.18
C LEU A 191 -13.04 2.09 -9.32
N PRO A 192 -13.22 3.43 -9.27
CA PRO A 192 -13.80 4.19 -10.38
C PRO A 192 -12.93 4.11 -11.63
N TRP A 193 -11.61 4.18 -11.47
CA TRP A 193 -10.67 4.15 -12.60
C TRP A 193 -10.62 2.79 -13.29
N TYR A 194 -10.78 1.70 -12.54
CA TYR A 194 -10.91 0.36 -13.10
C TYR A 194 -12.24 0.19 -13.86
N ARG A 195 -13.35 0.70 -13.31
CA ARG A 195 -14.66 0.65 -13.97
C ARG A 195 -14.78 1.53 -15.21
N PHE A 196 -14.12 2.69 -15.24
CA PHE A 196 -14.19 3.64 -16.37
C PHE A 196 -13.03 3.47 -17.38
N GLY A 197 -11.88 2.95 -16.96
CA GLY A 197 -10.65 2.91 -17.75
C GLY A 197 -10.59 1.81 -18.82
N LEU A 198 -11.37 0.73 -18.70
CA LEU A 198 -11.50 -0.31 -19.72
C LEU A 198 -12.49 0.04 -20.85
N LYS A 199 -13.18 1.19 -20.76
CA LYS A 199 -14.14 1.64 -21.79
C LYS A 199 -13.61 2.69 -22.76
N PHE A 200 -12.37 3.14 -22.60
CA PHE A 200 -11.69 3.91 -23.64
C PHE A 200 -10.72 2.98 -24.36
N SER A 201 -11.30 2.39 -25.42
CA SER A 201 -10.68 1.81 -26.60
C SER A 201 -9.45 2.58 -27.08
#